data_AF-A0A0B7H404-F1
#
_entry.id   AF-A0A0B7H404-F1
#
_cell.length_a   1.000
_cell.length_b   1.000
_cell.length_c   1.000
_cell.angle_alpha   90.00
_cell.angle_beta   90.00
_cell.angle_gamma   90.00
#
_symmetry.space_group_name_H-M   'P 1'
#
loop_
_entity.id
_entity.type
_entity.pdbx_description
1 polymer ?
#
loop_
_entity_poly.entity_id
_entity_poly.type
_entity_poly.pdbx_seq_one_letter_code
_entity_poly.pdbx_strand_id
1 'polypeptide(L)' 'MLEKLKKRWNLTSNTQVWLILITFTITGSLSAKISRPFCDYIGLNFNELNPILAWILRLIIILPIYQIILLIIGTLLG' A
#
# COMPACT_ATOMS: atom_id res chain seq x y z
N MET A 1 21.92 8.54 7.93
CA MET A 1 20.89 7.63 7.36
C MET A 1 19.86 8.39 6.54
N LEU A 2 19.21 9.43 7.09
CA LEU A 2 18.28 10.30 6.34
C LEU A 2 18.88 10.96 5.09
N GLU A 3 20.14 11.42 5.15
CA GLU A 3 20.82 12.07 4.00
C GLU A 3 20.91 11.17 2.75
N LYS A 4 21.00 9.84 2.92
CA LYS A 4 20.98 8.90 1.78
C LYS A 4 19.60 8.81 1.12
N LEU A 5 18.53 8.90 1.91
CA LEU A 5 17.14 8.88 1.42
C LEU A 5 16.80 10.19 0.71
N LYS A 6 17.22 11.33 1.27
CA LYS A 6 17.10 12.64 0.62
C LYS A 6 17.77 12.68 -0.74
N LYS A 7 19.00 12.16 -0.84
CA LYS A 7 19.74 12.13 -2.11
C LYS A 7 19.12 11.18 -3.14
N ARG A 8 18.53 10.05 -2.70
CA ARG A 8 17.83 9.09 -3.59
C ARG A 8 16.52 9.64 -4.14
N TRP A 9 15.80 10.42 -3.35
CA TRP A 9 14.51 11.00 -3.73
C TRP A 9 14.60 12.48 -4.10
N ASN A 10 15.82 13.02 -4.21
CA ASN A 10 16.13 14.40 -4.55
C ASN A 10 15.37 15.45 -3.72
N LEU A 11 15.26 15.23 -2.41
CA LEU A 11 14.48 16.05 -1.48
C LEU A 11 15.34 17.14 -0.82
N THR A 12 14.79 18.34 -0.69
CA THR A 12 15.47 19.51 -0.11
C THR A 12 15.30 19.58 1.41
N SER A 13 14.18 19.06 1.95
CA SER A 13 13.86 19.16 3.38
C SER A 13 13.66 17.80 4.06
N ASN A 14 14.08 17.71 5.32
CA ASN A 14 13.82 16.56 6.19
C ASN A 14 12.31 16.33 6.41
N THR A 15 11.49 17.39 6.34
CA THR A 15 10.03 17.29 6.50
C THR A 15 9.37 16.54 5.36
N GLN A 16 9.92 16.62 4.13
CA GLN A 16 9.41 15.86 2.98
C GLN A 16 9.63 14.36 3.14
N VAL A 17 10.78 13.96 3.72
CA VAL A 17 11.05 12.53 4.02
C VAL A 17 10.02 12.01 5.02
N TRP A 18 9.74 12.76 6.09
CA TRP A 18 8.72 12.37 7.07
C TRP A 18 7.32 12.29 6.46
N LEU A 19 6.96 13.24 5.59
CA LEU A 19 5.69 13.22 4.87
C LEU A 19 5.54 11.93 4.05
N ILE A 20 6.58 11.57 3.27
CA ILE A 20 6.59 10.35 2.46
C ILE A 20 6.45 9.09 3.34
N LEU A 21 7.17 9.03 4.47
CA LEU A 21 7.09 7.90 5.39
C LEU A 21 5.69 7.77 6.02
N ILE A 22 5.07 8.90 6.38
CA ILE A 22 3.70 8.93 6.90
C ILE A 22 2.72 8.46 5.82
N THR A 23 2.85 8.99 4.60
CA THR A 23 2.07 8.56 3.43
C THR A 23 2.17 7.07 3.23
N PHE A 24 3.37 6.51 3.16
CA PHE A 24 3.59 5.07 3.01
C PHE A 24 2.98 4.24 4.14
N THR A 25 3.04 4.75 5.37
CA THR A 25 2.48 4.06 6.54
C THR A 25 0.95 4.04 6.48
N ILE A 26 0.33 5.16 6.10
CA ILE A 26 -1.13 5.27 5.94
C ILE A 26 -1.60 4.44 4.75
N THR A 27 -1.00 4.61 3.57
CA THR A 27 -1.38 3.86 2.36
C THR A 27 -1.23 2.35 2.57
N GLY A 28 -0.12 1.90 3.20
CA GLY A 28 0.15 0.50 3.48
C GLY A 28 -0.79 -0.11 4.53
N SER A 29 -1.09 0.63 5.61
CA SER A 29 -2.04 0.16 6.62
C SER A 29 -3.47 0.12 6.08
N LEU A 30 -3.84 1.11 5.27
CA LEU A 30 -5.18 1.22 4.68
C LEU A 30 -5.41 0.14 3.62
N SER A 31 -4.43 -0.14 2.75
CA SER A 31 -4.54 -1.20 1.74
C SER A 31 -4.73 -2.58 2.38
N ALA A 32 -3.99 -2.90 3.44
CA ALA A 32 -4.12 -4.16 4.16
C ALA A 32 -5.49 -4.29 4.86
N LYS A 33 -6.05 -3.18 5.37
CA LYS A 33 -7.37 -3.17 6.00
C LYS A 33 -8.50 -3.32 4.98
N ILE A 34 -8.37 -2.68 3.82
CA ILE A 34 -9.36 -2.73 2.73
C ILE A 34 -9.29 -4.06 1.97
N SER A 35 -8.13 -4.72 1.90
CA SER A 35 -8.03 -5.97 1.16
C SER A 35 -8.91 -7.08 1.75
N ARG A 36 -9.12 -7.11 3.07
CA ARG A 36 -9.96 -8.11 3.74
C ARG A 36 -11.42 -8.06 3.26
N PRO A 37 -12.17 -6.95 3.43
CA PRO A 37 -13.54 -6.86 2.94
C PRO A 37 -13.62 -6.96 1.42
N PHE A 38 -12.58 -6.55 0.68
CA PHE A 38 -12.56 -6.71 -0.77
C PHE A 38 -12.43 -8.18 -1.19
N CYS A 39 -11.64 -8.97 -0.47
CA CYS A 39 -11.58 -10.42 -0.71
C CYS A 39 -12.90 -11.11 -0.35
N ASP A 40 -13.56 -10.69 0.73
CA ASP A 40 -14.86 -11.21 1.13
C ASP A 40 -15.95 -10.83 0.10
N TYR A 41 -15.89 -9.60 -0.45
CA TYR A 41 -16.80 -9.12 -1.50
C TYR A 41 -16.68 -9.91 -2.82
N ILE A 42 -15.47 -10.34 -3.18
CA ILE A 42 -15.26 -11.20 -4.36
C ILE A 42 -15.77 -12.64 -4.11
N GLY A 43 -16.16 -12.98 -2.88
CA GLY A 43 -16.64 -14.32 -2.54
C GLY A 43 -15.53 -15.37 -2.55
N LEU A 44 -14.28 -14.96 -2.33
CA LEU A 44 -13.15 -15.88 -2.24
C LEU A 44 -13.22 -16.63 -0.92
N ASN A 45 -13.86 -17.80 -0.93
CA ASN A 45 -13.76 -18.77 0.16
C ASN A 45 -12.34 -19.34 0.18
N PHE A 46 -11.44 -18.65 0.88
CA PHE A 46 -10.05 -19.08 1.07
C PHE A 46 -9.93 -20.43 1.81
N ASN A 47 -11.02 -20.91 2.42
CA ASN A 47 -11.09 -22.25 3.01
C ASN A 47 -11.22 -23.37 1.97
N GLU A 48 -11.76 -23.10 0.79
CA GLU A 48 -11.95 -24.11 -0.27
C GLU A 48 -10.86 -24.04 -1.35
N LEU A 49 -10.14 -22.92 -1.42
CA LEU A 49 -9.04 -22.70 -2.35
C LEU A 49 -7.72 -23.22 -1.77
N ASN A 50 -6.81 -23.68 -2.65
CA ASN A 50 -5.46 -24.04 -2.25
C ASN A 50 -4.79 -22.84 -1.54
N PRO A 51 -4.18 -23.01 -0.34
CA PRO A 51 -3.60 -21.93 0.46
C PRO A 51 -2.62 -21.04 -0.31
N ILE A 52 -1.88 -21.62 -1.26
CA ILE A 52 -0.92 -20.89 -2.09
C ILE A 52 -1.64 -19.99 -3.09
N LEU A 53 -2.70 -20.51 -3.72
CA LEU A 53 -3.50 -19.77 -4.69
C LEU A 53 -4.24 -18.60 -4.01
N ALA A 54 -4.81 -18.87 -2.83
CA ALA A 54 -5.43 -17.89 -1.95
C ALA A 54 -4.48 -16.72 -1.62
N TRP A 55 -3.24 -17.04 -1.27
CA TRP A 55 -2.22 -16.04 -0.95
C TRP A 55 -1.81 -15.21 -2.18
N ILE A 56 -1.62 -15.84 -3.33
CA ILE A 56 -1.30 -15.15 -4.59
C ILE A 56 -2.43 -14.20 -4.99
N LEU A 57 -3.69 -14.65 -4.95
CA LEU A 57 -4.85 -13.80 -5.26
C LEU A 57 -4.93 -12.61 -4.31
N ARG A 58 -4.69 -12.82 -3.01
CA ARG A 58 -4.68 -11.73 -2.03
C ARG A 58 -3.61 -10.68 -2.34
N LEU A 59 -2.41 -11.08 -2.77
CA LEU A 59 -1.36 -10.16 -3.21
C LEU A 59 -1.74 -9.41 -4.48
N ILE A 60 -2.31 -10.12 -5.47
CA ILE A 60 -2.80 -9.53 -6.72
C ILE A 60 -3.92 -8.51 -6.46
N ILE A 61 -4.73 -8.69 -5.42
CA ILE A 61 -5.78 -7.75 -5.02
C ILE A 61 -5.21 -6.58 -4.21
N ILE A 62 -4.27 -6.83 -3.29
CA ILE A 62 -3.62 -5.78 -2.49
C ILE A 62 -2.88 -4.77 -3.37
N LEU A 63 -2.20 -5.22 -4.42
CA LEU A 63 -1.41 -4.37 -5.31
C LEU A 63 -2.24 -3.24 -5.98
N PRO A 64 -3.33 -3.50 -6.71
CA PRO A 64 -4.15 -2.46 -7.34
C PRO A 64 -4.83 -1.57 -6.30
N ILE A 65 -5.30 -2.12 -5.18
CA ILE A 65 -5.85 -1.31 -4.07
C ILE A 65 -4.79 -0.33 -3.55
N TYR A 66 -3.57 -0.81 -3.34
CA TYR A 66 -2.44 0.02 -2.91
C TYR A 66 -2.12 1.12 -3.94
N GLN A 67 -2.11 0.81 -5.24
CA GLN A 67 -1.88 1.80 -6.29
C GLN A 67 -2.94 2.90 -6.29
N ILE A 68 -4.22 2.56 -6.12
CA ILE A 68 -5.32 3.54 -6.07
C ILE A 68 -5.18 4.43 -4.83
N ILE A 69 -4.91 3.85 -3.67
CA ILE A 69 -4.74 4.62 -2.42
C ILE A 69 -3.51 5.52 -2.51
N LEU A 70 -2.41 5.03 -3.08
CA LEU A 70 -1.20 5.82 -3.29
C LEU A 70 -1.45 6.96 -4.27
N LEU A 71 -2.23 6.75 -5.32
CA LEU A 71 -2.60 7.80 -6.26
C LEU A 71 -3.45 8.88 -5.57
N ILE A 72 -4.45 8.50 -4.78
CA ILE A 72 -5.29 9.44 -4.02
C ILE A 72 -4.45 10.24 -3.01
N ILE A 73 -3.70 9.55 -2.14
CA ILE A 73 -2.91 10.21 -1.10
C ILE A 73 -1.75 11.01 -1.70
N GLY A 74 -1.14 10.51 -2.77
CA GLY A 74 -0.12 11.21 -3.55
C GLY A 74 -0.65 12.47 -4.23
N THR A 75 -1.89 12.46 -4.74
CA THR A 75 -2.54 13.67 -5.28
C THR A 75 -2.99 14.66 -4.19
N LEU A 76 -3.29 14.20 -2.98
CA LEU A 76 -3.69 15.05 -1.86
C LEU A 76 -2.50 15.73 -1.17
N LEU A 77 -1.35 15.06 -1.15
CA LEU A 77 -0.13 15.52 -0.48
C LEU A 77 0.92 16.08 -1.46
N GLY A 78 0.67 15.99 -2.76
CA GLY A 78 1.53 16.42 -3.86
C GLY A 78 1.18 17.79 -4.39
#